data_AF-A0A1W9L5Z8-F1
#
_entry.id   AF-A0A1W9L5Z8-F1
#
_cell.length_a   1.000
_cell.length_b   1.000
_cell.length_c   1.000
_cell.angle_alpha   90.00
_cell.angle_beta   90.00
_cell.angle_gamma   90.00
#
_symmetry.space_group_name_H-M   'P 1'
#
loop_
_entity.id
_entity.type
_entity.pdbx_description
1 polymer ?
#
loop_
_entity_poly.entity_id
_entity_poly.type
_entity_poly.pdbx_seq_one_letter_code
_entity_poly.pdbx_strand_id
1 'polypeptide(L)'
;MTKISKTVLLMAGGTGGHVFPALAIAEALQEQGISVHWLGTRRGLEARVIPPTGITIHYISISGLRGKSVLSLLTAPFKIIWAIWQSYRVLKACQPLSVWADLLPDPAA
;
A
#
# COMPACT_ATOMS: atom_id res chain seq x y z
N MET A 1 -30.79 -1.23 -8.85
CA MET A 1 -29.43 -1.35 -9.43
C MET A 1 -28.41 -1.03 -8.36
N THR A 2 -27.84 -2.05 -7.72
CA THR A 2 -26.72 -1.88 -6.79
C THR A 2 -25.52 -1.36 -7.59
N LYS A 3 -25.18 -0.08 -7.40
CA LYS A 3 -24.01 0.53 -7.99
C LYS A 3 -22.80 -0.18 -7.38
N ILE A 4 -22.25 -1.19 -8.05
CA ILE A 4 -20.99 -1.82 -7.63
C ILE A 4 -19.94 -0.71 -7.79
N SER A 5 -19.60 -0.06 -6.69
CA SER A 5 -18.47 0.87 -6.64
C SER A 5 -17.22 0.05 -6.92
N LYS A 6 -16.69 0.15 -8.14
CA LYS A 6 -15.46 -0.55 -8.53
C LYS A 6 -14.31 0.18 -7.85
N THR A 7 -14.02 -0.19 -6.60
CA THR A 7 -12.90 0.34 -5.84
C THR A 7 -11.79 -0.69 -5.77
N VAL A 8 -10.58 -0.33 -6.18
CA VAL A 8 -9.38 -1.18 -6.13
C VAL A 8 -8.40 -0.59 -5.14
N LEU A 9 -7.86 -1.43 -4.27
CA LEU A 9 -6.75 -1.06 -3.37
C LEU A 9 -5.43 -1.59 -3.95
N LEU A 10 -4.55 -0.70 -4.36
CA LEU A 10 -3.21 -1.02 -4.81
C LEU A 10 -2.22 -0.94 -3.65
N MET A 11 -1.36 -1.94 -3.54
CA MET A 11 -0.28 -1.98 -2.56
C MET A 11 1.05 -2.05 -3.30
N ALA A 12 1.80 -0.96 -3.29
CA ALA A 12 3.17 -0.90 -3.79
C ALA A 12 3.94 0.17 -3.00
N GLY A 13 5.21 -0.10 -2.72
CA GLY A 13 6.03 0.82 -1.93
C GLY A 13 7.50 0.42 -1.90
N GLY A 14 8.34 1.35 -1.48
CA GLY A 14 9.79 1.19 -1.47
C GLY A 14 10.46 2.06 -2.54
N THR A 15 11.04 1.43 -3.57
CA THR A 15 11.79 2.11 -4.64
C THR A 15 10.93 2.31 -5.90
N GLY A 16 11.43 3.10 -6.86
CA GLY A 16 10.74 3.39 -8.12
C GLY A 16 10.36 2.15 -8.94
N GLY A 17 11.13 1.06 -8.84
CA GLY A 17 10.91 -0.17 -9.62
C GLY A 17 9.53 -0.81 -9.43
N HIS A 18 8.88 -0.59 -8.28
CA HIS A 18 7.52 -1.08 -8.00
C HIS A 18 6.48 0.03 -8.01
N VAL A 19 6.86 1.24 -7.59
CA VAL A 19 5.95 2.37 -7.51
C VAL A 19 5.48 2.82 -8.88
N PHE A 20 6.37 2.90 -9.88
CA PHE A 20 6.00 3.38 -11.22
C PHE A 20 5.12 2.39 -12.01
N PRO A 21 5.40 1.07 -12.06
CA PRO A 21 4.49 0.13 -12.72
C PRO A 21 3.11 0.08 -12.06
N ALA A 22 3.05 0.09 -10.73
CA ALA A 22 1.80 0.14 -9.99
C ALA A 22 1.03 1.45 -10.24
N LEU A 23 1.74 2.57 -10.40
CA LEU A 23 1.12 3.86 -10.75
C LEU A 23 0.52 3.82 -12.17
N ALA A 24 1.22 3.25 -13.14
CA ALA A 24 0.68 3.09 -14.50
C ALA A 24 -0.60 2.24 -14.51
N ILE A 25 -0.65 1.17 -13.69
CA ILE A 25 -1.88 0.37 -13.50
C ILE A 25 -2.98 1.22 -12.84
N ALA A 26 -2.64 2.03 -11.85
CA ALA A 26 -3.60 2.90 -11.17
C ALA A 26 -4.26 3.90 -12.14
N GLU A 27 -3.45 4.55 -12.98
CA GLU A 27 -3.92 5.49 -13.99
C GLU A 27 -4.83 4.81 -15.01
N ALA A 28 -4.42 3.64 -15.53
CA ALA A 28 -5.24 2.86 -16.46
C ALA A 28 -6.60 2.43 -15.86
N LEU A 29 -6.64 2.12 -14.57
CA LEU A 29 -7.89 1.82 -13.87
C LEU A 29 -8.77 3.09 -13.70
N GLN A 30 -8.17 4.22 -13.37
CA GLN A 30 -8.89 5.50 -13.26
C GLN A 30 -9.51 5.92 -14.59
N GLU A 31 -8.81 5.73 -15.72
CA GLU A 31 -9.34 5.96 -17.06
C GLU A 31 -10.58 5.11 -17.37
N GLN A 32 -10.69 3.92 -16.78
CA GLN A 32 -11.86 3.04 -16.87
C GLN A 32 -12.98 3.40 -15.88
N GLY A 33 -12.84 4.52 -15.14
CA GLY A 33 -13.80 4.97 -14.14
C GLY A 33 -13.79 4.14 -12.85
N ILE A 34 -12.71 3.40 -12.59
CA ILE A 34 -12.52 2.61 -11.38
C ILE A 34 -11.85 3.50 -10.33
N SER A 35 -12.41 3.51 -9.12
CA SER A 35 -11.82 4.25 -7.99
C SER A 35 -10.61 3.50 -7.48
N VAL A 36 -9.47 4.18 -7.34
CA VAL A 36 -8.23 3.56 -6.89
C VAL A 36 -7.78 4.21 -5.58
N HIS A 37 -7.51 3.36 -4.59
CA HIS A 37 -6.83 3.73 -3.36
C HIS A 37 -5.46 3.08 -3.34
N TRP A 38 -4.50 3.75 -2.72
CA TRP A 38 -3.14 3.25 -2.56
C TRP A 38 -2.88 2.94 -1.09
N LEU A 39 -2.22 1.83 -0.78
CA LEU A 39 -1.71 1.49 0.54
C LEU A 39 -0.19 1.49 0.49
N GLY A 40 0.44 2.37 1.25
CA GLY A 40 1.89 2.57 1.24
C GLY A 40 2.44 2.94 2.61
N THR A 41 3.71 3.36 2.63
CA THR A 41 4.40 3.83 3.83
C THR A 41 4.72 5.31 3.72
N ARG A 42 4.90 6.00 4.85
CA ARG A 42 5.35 7.41 4.84
C ARG A 42 6.84 7.57 4.49
N ARG A 43 7.58 6.46 4.39
CA ARG A 43 9.04 6.46 4.23
C ARG A 43 9.49 6.18 2.80
N GLY A 44 8.69 5.45 2.03
CA GLY A 44 9.03 5.10 0.65
C GLY A 44 8.73 6.21 -0.34
N LEU A 45 9.16 5.99 -1.58
CA LEU A 45 8.96 6.92 -2.70
C LEU A 45 7.48 7.24 -2.94
N GLU A 46 6.59 6.28 -2.67
CA GLU A 46 5.15 6.40 -2.83
C GLU A 46 4.55 7.59 -2.07
N ALA A 47 5.13 7.97 -0.92
CA ALA A 47 4.64 9.10 -0.13
C ALA A 47 4.79 10.45 -0.84
N ARG A 48 5.68 10.54 -1.84
CA ARG A 48 5.93 11.75 -2.63
C ARG A 48 5.30 11.69 -4.01
N VAL A 49 5.30 10.52 -4.63
CA VAL A 49 4.85 10.34 -6.03
C VAL A 49 3.34 10.23 -6.16
N ILE A 50 2.66 9.62 -5.19
CA ILE A 50 1.22 9.31 -5.30
C ILE A 50 0.30 10.50 -4.97
N PRO A 51 0.53 11.32 -3.92
CA PRO A 51 -0.38 12.42 -3.60
C PRO A 51 -0.64 13.43 -4.75
N PRO A 52 0.37 13.81 -5.58
CA PRO A 52 0.16 14.71 -6.71
C PRO A 52 -0.75 14.17 -7.82
N THR A 53 -0.95 12.85 -7.93
CA THR A 53 -1.76 12.25 -8.99
C THR A 53 -3.25 12.22 -8.66
N GLY A 54 -3.64 12.70 -7.47
CA GLY A 54 -5.03 12.67 -7.02
C GLY A 54 -5.51 11.29 -6.53
N ILE A 55 -4.63 10.28 -6.51
CA ILE A 55 -4.92 8.97 -5.92
C ILE A 55 -4.91 9.10 -4.39
N THR A 56 -5.95 8.56 -3.74
CA THR A 56 -6.01 8.55 -2.27
C THR A 56 -5.04 7.53 -1.70
N ILE A 57 -3.99 8.01 -1.02
CA ILE A 57 -3.00 7.16 -0.35
C ILE A 57 -3.28 7.01 1.15
N HIS A 58 -3.26 5.76 1.61
CA HIS A 58 -3.34 5.36 3.01
C HIS A 58 -1.97 4.89 3.47
N TYR A 59 -1.59 5.29 4.69
CA TYR A 59 -0.28 4.98 5.22
C TYR A 59 -0.34 3.94 6.34
N ILE A 60 0.44 2.89 6.21
CA ILE A 60 0.69 1.92 7.27
C ILE A 60 2.11 2.08 7.82
N SER A 61 2.24 1.83 9.12
CA SER A 61 3.51 1.94 9.84
C SER A 61 4.20 0.59 9.85
N ILE A 62 4.70 0.15 8.70
CA ILE A 62 5.57 -1.02 8.62
C ILE A 62 7.03 -0.54 8.53
N SER A 63 7.86 -1.04 9.43
CA SER A 63 9.30 -0.79 9.40
C SER A 63 9.98 -2.13 9.17
N GLY A 64 10.73 -2.25 8.08
CA GLY A 64 11.58 -3.41 7.83
C GLY A 64 12.51 -3.66 9.02
N LEU A 65 12.65 -4.94 9.40
CA LEU A 65 13.52 -5.40 10.48
C LEU A 65 15.00 -5.45 10.06
N ARG A 66 15.32 -5.12 8.80
CA ARG A 66 16.70 -5.13 8.27
C ARG A 66 17.59 -4.20 9.09
N GLY A 67 18.55 -4.79 9.81
CA GLY A 67 19.67 -4.10 10.47
C GLY A 67 19.40 -3.47 11.84
N LYS A 68 18.40 -3.92 12.62
CA LYS A 68 18.04 -3.27 13.90
C LYS A 68 18.35 -4.10 15.15
N SER A 69 18.67 -3.38 16.24
CA SER A 69 19.04 -3.88 17.57
C SER A 69 18.04 -4.88 18.16
N VAL A 70 18.48 -5.67 19.15
CA VAL A 70 17.65 -6.65 19.89
C VAL A 70 16.33 -6.05 20.40
N LEU A 71 16.31 -4.76 20.77
CA LEU A 71 15.09 -4.01 21.13
C LEU A 71 14.07 -3.90 19.98
N SER A 72 14.54 -3.78 18.74
CA SER A 72 13.64 -3.75 17.58
C SER A 72 13.05 -5.11 17.25
N LEU A 73 13.74 -6.21 17.59
CA LEU A 73 13.18 -7.56 17.51
C LEU A 73 12.08 -7.77 18.55
N LEU A 74 12.30 -7.34 19.79
CA LEU A 74 11.29 -7.42 20.86
C LEU A 74 10.03 -6.61 20.56
N THR A 75 10.17 -5.46 19.90
CA THR A 75 9.03 -4.62 19.47
C THR A 75 8.44 -5.02 18.12
N ALA A 76 9.05 -5.96 17.41
CA ALA A 76 8.58 -6.43 16.10
C ALA A 76 7.15 -6.99 16.12
N PRO A 77 6.77 -7.93 17.02
CA PRO A 77 5.41 -8.48 17.03
C PRO A 77 4.35 -7.40 17.25
N PHE A 78 4.60 -6.46 18.17
CA PHE A 78 3.69 -5.33 18.42
C PHE A 78 3.51 -4.45 17.18
N LYS A 79 4.61 -4.14 16.47
CA LYS A 79 4.56 -3.34 15.24
C LYS A 79 3.82 -4.06 14.11
N ILE A 80 3.98 -5.38 14.01
CA ILE A 80 3.27 -6.19 13.01
C ILE A 80 1.78 -6.21 13.32
N ILE A 81 1.38 -6.49 14.55
CA ILE A 81 -0.03 -6.46 14.98
C ILE A 81 -0.64 -5.08 14.72
N TRP A 82 0.09 -4.02 15.03
CA TRP A 82 -0.33 -2.65 14.76
C TRP A 82 -0.51 -2.38 13.26
N ALA A 83 0.43 -2.81 12.42
CA ALA A 83 0.33 -2.66 10.97
C ALA A 83 -0.85 -3.47 10.39
N ILE A 84 -1.09 -4.69 10.87
CA ILE A 84 -2.26 -5.49 10.50
C ILE A 84 -3.55 -4.75 10.85
N TRP A 85 -3.64 -4.20 12.06
CA TRP A 85 -4.80 -3.41 12.48
C TRP A 85 -5.00 -2.16 11.63
N GLN A 86 -3.93 -1.44 11.29
CA GLN A 86 -3.99 -0.29 10.38
C GLN A 86 -4.50 -0.71 8.99
N SER A 87 -3.96 -1.77 8.40
CA SER A 87 -4.41 -2.30 7.11
C SER A 87 -5.88 -2.71 7.16
N TYR A 88 -6.30 -3.38 8.24
CA TYR A 88 -7.70 -3.77 8.45
C TYR A 88 -8.63 -2.56 8.48
N ARG A 89 -8.24 -1.48 9.15
CA ARG A 89 -9.01 -0.23 9.16
C ARG A 89 -9.16 0.38 7.77
N VAL A 90 -8.10 0.35 6.95
CA VAL A 90 -8.15 0.84 5.57
C VAL A 90 -9.08 -0.01 4.71
N LEU A 91 -8.99 -1.33 4.81
CA LEU A 91 -9.89 -2.25 4.10
C LEU A 91 -11.35 -1.99 4.48
N LYS A 92 -11.64 -1.79 5.76
CA LYS A 92 -12.99 -1.50 6.25
C LYS A 92 -13.50 -0.13 5.79
N ALA A 93 -12.62 0.87 5.69
CA ALA A 93 -12.98 2.21 5.26
C ALA A 93 -13.22 2.32 3.75
N CYS A 94 -12.41 1.63 2.93
CA CYS A 94 -12.50 1.73 1.48
C CYS A 94 -13.45 0.70 0.87
N GLN A 95 -13.74 -0.39 1.59
CA GLN A 95 -14.49 -1.56 1.11
C GLN A 95 -14.12 -1.95 -0.35
N PRO A 96 -12.83 -2.20 -0.62
CA PRO A 96 -12.38 -2.45 -1.99
C PRO A 96 -12.97 -3.78 -2.51
N LEU A 97 -13.27 -3.80 -3.80
CA LEU A 97 -13.70 -5.01 -4.51
C LEU A 97 -12.53 -5.98 -4.70
N SER A 98 -11.34 -5.43 -4.95
CA SER A 98 -10.10 -6.20 -5.08
C SER A 98 -8.92 -5.46 -4.45
N VAL A 99 -7.97 -6.25 -3.94
CA VAL A 99 -6.67 -5.78 -3.46
C VAL A 99 -5.62 -6.35 -4.40
N TRP A 100 -4.82 -5.48 -4.99
CA TRP A 100 -3.68 -5.88 -5.81
C TRP A 100 -2.41 -5.45 -5.09
N ALA A 101 -1.50 -6.40 -4.90
CA ALA A 101 -0.23 -6.16 -4.25
C ALA A 101 0.90 -6.61 -5.18
N ASP A 102 1.77 -5.67 -5.54
CA ASP A 102 3.03 -6.05 -6.18
C ASP A 102 3.95 -6.57 -5.08
N LEU A 103 4.22 -7.88 -5.12
CA LEU A 103 5.12 -8.53 -4.17
C LEU A 103 6.53 -8.00 -4.41
N LEU A 104 7.14 -7.47 -3.33
CA LEU A 104 8.58 -7.25 -3.23
C LEU A 104 9.34 -8.42 -3.90
N PRO A 105 10.44 -8.17 -4.63
CA PRO A 105 11.27 -9.24 -5.13
C PRO A 105 11.67 -10.13 -3.95
N ASP A 106 11.78 -11.41 -4.27
CA ASP A 106 12.24 -12.48 -3.39
C ASP A 106 13.38 -11.96 -2.48
N PRO A 107 13.34 -12.17 -1.16
CA PRO A 107 14.46 -11.83 -0.27
C PRO A 107 15.80 -12.50 -0.66
N ALA A 108 15.82 -13.36 -1.69
CA ALA A 108 17.00 -14.02 -2.25
C ALA A 108 17.51 -13.50 -3.62
N ALA A 109 17.04 -12.35 -4.14
CA ALA A 109 17.63 -11.71 -5.32
C ALA A 109 18.72 -10.68 -4.98
#